data_AF-A0A1F2RPD5-F1
#
_entry.id   AF-A0A1F2RPD5-F1
#
_cell.length_a   1.000
_cell.length_b   1.000
_cell.length_c   1.000
_cell.angle_alpha   90.00
_cell.angle_beta   90.00
_cell.angle_gamma   90.00
#
_symmetry.space_group_name_H-M   'P 1'
#
loop_
_entity.id
_entity.type
_entity.pdbx_description
1 polymer ?
#
loop_
_entity_poly.entity_id
_entity_poly.type
_entity_poly.pdbx_seq_one_letter_code
_entity_poly.pdbx_strand_id
1 'polypeptide(L)'
;MILPEDFIRGDQEAKSRGLDILGFYHSHPDHFAQPSEYDRQHAWPWYTYLILGVNGGVPGALTGWLLSQDGGQFLQEELRVSDKGSASAGRP
;
A
#
# COMPACT_ATOMS: atom_id res chain seq x y z
N MET A 1 0.10 -1.07 13.55
CA MET A 1 1.27 -1.97 13.46
C MET A 1 0.76 -3.35 13.04
N ILE A 2 1.43 -4.02 12.11
CA ILE A 2 1.06 -5.37 11.66
C ILE A 2 1.91 -6.36 12.43
N LEU A 3 1.30 -7.35 13.05
CA LEU A 3 2.03 -8.38 13.79
C LEU A 3 2.66 -9.39 12.82
N PRO A 4 3.81 -9.98 13.14
CA PRO A 4 4.47 -10.98 12.27
C PRO A 4 3.54 -12.14 11.89
N GLU A 5 2.74 -12.64 12.83
CA GLU A 5 1.76 -13.71 12.61
C GLU A 5 0.64 -13.32 11.63
N ASP A 6 0.21 -12.07 11.65
CA ASP A 6 -0.79 -11.56 10.73
C ASP A 6 -0.24 -11.46 9.31
N PHE A 7 1.01 -11.00 9.18
CA PHE A 7 1.69 -10.95 7.89
C PHE A 7 1.88 -12.35 7.30
N ILE A 8 2.38 -13.31 8.08
CA ILE A 8 2.57 -14.71 7.65
C ILE A 8 1.24 -15.32 7.19
N ARG A 9 0.16 -15.10 7.96
CA ARG A 9 -1.17 -15.58 7.61
C ARG A 9 -1.67 -14.98 6.30
N GLY A 10 -1.52 -13.66 6.11
CA GLY A 10 -1.91 -12.98 4.87
C GLY A 10 -1.11 -13.46 3.66
N ASP A 11 0.20 -13.66 3.83
CA ASP A 11 1.09 -14.16 2.78
C ASP A 11 0.71 -15.59 2.35
N GLN A 12 0.44 -16.46 3.31
CA GLN A 12 -0.04 -17.82 3.03
C GLN A 12 -1.38 -17.83 2.29
N GLU A 13 -2.32 -16.95 2.69
CA GLU A 13 -3.61 -16.82 2.01
C GLU A 13 -3.44 -16.33 0.56
N ALA A 14 -2.63 -15.29 0.34
CA ALA A 14 -2.33 -14.78 -1.00
C ALA A 14 -1.72 -15.88 -1.88
N LYS A 15 -0.70 -16.58 -1.37
CA LYS A 15 -0.03 -17.68 -2.08
C LYS A 15 -0.97 -18.83 -2.41
N SER A 16 -1.90 -19.17 -1.50
CA SER A 16 -2.91 -20.21 -1.77
C SER A 16 -3.82 -19.88 -2.96
N ARG A 17 -3.90 -18.60 -3.33
CA ARG A 17 -4.67 -18.07 -4.46
C ARG A 17 -3.80 -17.73 -5.68
N GLY A 18 -2.50 -18.04 -5.64
CA GLY A 18 -1.55 -17.67 -6.69
C GLY A 18 -1.32 -16.17 -6.80
N LEU A 19 -1.42 -15.44 -5.68
CA LEU A 19 -1.23 -14.01 -5.57
C LEU A 19 -0.04 -13.69 -4.66
N ASP A 20 0.51 -12.49 -4.81
CA ASP A 20 1.53 -11.93 -3.93
C ASP A 20 1.01 -10.70 -3.18
N ILE A 21 1.59 -10.41 -2.01
CA ILE A 21 1.36 -9.14 -1.31
C ILE A 21 2.17 -8.05 -2.02
N LEU A 22 1.48 -7.06 -2.58
CA LEU A 22 2.12 -5.89 -3.21
C LEU A 22 2.36 -4.73 -2.24
N GLY A 23 1.70 -4.77 -1.08
CA GLY A 23 1.94 -3.80 -0.03
C GLY A 23 0.78 -3.64 0.94
N PHE A 24 0.67 -2.45 1.53
CA PHE A 24 -0.16 -2.19 2.69
C PHE A 24 -1.05 -0.97 2.47
N TYR A 25 -2.15 -0.94 3.20
CA TYR A 25 -3.07 0.18 3.19
C TYR A 25 -3.47 0.55 4.62
N HIS A 26 -3.52 1.85 4.90
CA HIS A 26 -4.11 2.38 6.12
C HIS A 26 -4.74 3.75 5.90
N SER A 27 -5.50 4.21 6.89
CA SER A 27 -6.10 5.54 6.88
C SER A 27 -5.46 6.44 7.93
N HIS A 28 -5.45 7.73 7.64
CA HIS A 28 -5.04 8.81 8.53
C HIS A 28 -6.28 9.62 8.93
N PRO A 29 -6.86 9.37 10.12
CA PRO A 29 -7.98 10.16 10.64
C PRO A 29 -7.54 11.59 10.93
N ASP A 30 -8.37 12.53 10.46
CA ASP A 30 -8.23 13.98 10.58
C ASP A 30 -6.85 14.51 10.18
N HIS A 31 -6.20 13.83 9.21
CA HIS A 31 -4.87 14.17 8.73
C HIS A 31 -4.71 13.90 7.22
N PHE A 32 -3.72 14.54 6.61
CA PHE A 32 -3.40 14.38 5.19
C PHE A 32 -2.96 12.94 4.84
N ALA A 33 -3.27 12.56 3.60
CA ALA A 33 -2.85 11.32 2.95
C ALA A 33 -1.36 11.38 2.58
N GLN A 34 -0.49 11.45 3.58
CA GLN A 34 0.96 11.45 3.44
C GLN A 34 1.56 10.62 4.57
N PRO A 35 2.66 9.89 4.32
CA PRO A 35 3.30 9.10 5.35
C PRO A 35 3.88 10.01 6.43
N SER A 36 3.68 9.60 7.67
CA SER A 36 4.34 10.15 8.84
C SER A 36 5.73 9.54 9.02
N GLU A 37 6.51 10.13 9.92
CA GLU A 37 7.79 9.55 10.34
C GLU A 37 7.60 8.19 11.04
N TYR A 38 6.47 8.00 11.74
CA TYR A 38 6.14 6.71 12.33
C TYR A 38 5.91 5.66 11.23
N ASP A 39 5.22 6.00 10.15
CA ASP A 39 5.06 5.10 9.00
C ASP A 39 6.41 4.71 8.41
N ARG A 40 7.33 5.68 8.26
CA ARG A 40 8.67 5.45 7.67
C ARG A 40 9.51 4.48 8.50
N GLN A 41 9.48 4.62 9.82
CA GLN A 41 10.24 3.77 10.74
C GLN A 41 9.73 2.33 10.79
N HIS A 42 8.48 2.09 10.38
CA HIS A 42 7.83 0.78 10.43
C HIS A 42 7.53 0.20 9.05
N ALA A 43 7.98 0.87 7.98
CA ALA A 43 7.83 0.42 6.62
C ALA A 43 9.01 -0.45 6.17
N TRP A 44 8.73 -1.34 5.23
CA TRP A 44 9.71 -2.14 4.54
C TRP A 44 9.87 -1.61 3.11
N PRO A 45 11.11 -1.56 2.58
CA PRO A 45 11.32 -1.25 1.17
C PRO A 45 10.53 -2.22 0.26
N TRP A 46 10.22 -1.74 -0.95
CA TRP A 46 9.68 -2.51 -2.08
C TRP A 46 8.17 -2.78 -2.04
N TYR A 47 7.53 -2.58 -0.90
CA TYR A 47 6.07 -2.57 -0.79
C TYR A 47 5.49 -1.19 -1.08
N THR A 48 4.34 -1.18 -1.76
CA THR A 48 3.54 0.03 -1.95
C THR A 48 2.70 0.30 -0.70
N TYR A 49 2.72 1.53 -0.22
CA TYR A 49 1.91 2.01 0.89
C TYR A 49 0.81 2.92 0.36
N LEU A 50 -0.43 2.48 0.49
CA LEU A 50 -1.61 3.27 0.18
C LEU A 50 -2.10 3.98 1.44
N ILE A 51 -2.20 5.31 1.41
CA ILE A 51 -2.67 6.11 2.55
C ILE A 51 -3.92 6.87 2.15
N LEU A 52 -5.02 6.61 2.86
CA LEU A 52 -6.27 7.37 2.73
C LEU A 52 -6.35 8.43 3.83
N GLY A 53 -6.45 9.70 3.45
CA GLY A 53 -6.85 10.76 4.38
C GLY A 53 -8.34 10.65 4.67
N VAL A 54 -8.74 10.72 5.94
CA VAL A 54 -10.15 10.67 6.37
C VAL A 54 -10.42 11.88 7.24
N ASN A 55 -11.32 12.79 6.84
CA ASN A 55 -11.62 14.00 7.62
C ASN A 55 -13.06 13.94 8.14
N GLY A 56 -13.25 13.98 9.46
CA GLY A 56 -14.58 13.88 10.07
C GLY A 56 -15.32 12.60 9.70
N GLY A 57 -14.58 11.49 9.50
CA GLY A 57 -15.15 10.20 9.06
C GLY A 57 -15.43 10.10 7.56
N VAL A 58 -15.14 11.15 6.77
CA VAL A 58 -15.35 11.15 5.31
C VAL A 58 -14.03 10.81 4.60
N PRO A 59 -13.98 9.76 3.75
CA PRO A 59 -12.84 9.46 2.90
C PRO A 59 -12.48 10.60 1.95
N GLY A 60 -11.22 11.01 1.94
CA GLY A 60 -10.66 12.02 1.06
C GLY A 60 -9.68 11.43 0.04
N ALA A 61 -8.51 12.04 -0.07
CA ALA A 61 -7.48 11.63 -1.02
C ALA A 61 -6.87 10.26 -0.65
N LEU A 62 -6.67 9.42 -1.67
CA LEU A 62 -5.85 8.22 -1.62
C LEU A 62 -4.53 8.48 -2.35
N THR A 63 -3.41 8.16 -1.71
CA THR A 63 -2.07 8.35 -2.28
C THR A 63 -1.25 7.07 -2.15
N GLY A 64 -0.30 6.87 -3.06
CA GLY A 64 0.63 5.74 -3.06
C GLY A 64 2.05 6.18 -2.75
N TRP A 65 2.79 5.35 -2.03
CA TRP A 65 4.15 5.65 -1.57
C TRP A 65 5.03 4.42 -1.57
N LEU A 66 6.29 4.58 -1.97
CA LEU A 66 7.32 3.56 -1.92
C LEU A 66 8.46 4.04 -1.01
N LEU A 67 8.85 3.22 -0.04
CA LEU A 67 10.03 3.51 0.78
C LEU A 67 11.29 3.29 -0.07
N SER A 68 12.20 4.27 -0.08
CA SER A 68 13.51 4.14 -0.72
C SER A 68 14.28 2.94 -0.17
N GLN A 69 15.15 2.34 -0.97
CA GLN A 69 15.86 1.11 -0.56
C GLN A 69 16.71 1.28 0.70
N ASP A 70 17.25 2.48 0.92
CA ASP A 70 18.01 2.84 2.13
C ASP A 70 17.11 3.20 3.32
N GLY A 71 15.78 3.19 3.16
CA GLY A 71 14.80 3.56 4.18
C GLY A 71 14.75 5.05 4.49
N GLY A 72 15.50 5.89 3.76
CA GLY A 72 15.67 7.30 4.08
C GLY A 72 14.42 8.15 3.88
N GLN A 73 13.59 7.83 2.88
CA GLN A 73 12.42 8.63 2.52
C GLN A 73 11.36 7.84 1.76
N PHE A 74 10.12 8.32 1.82
CA PHE A 74 9.08 7.87 0.92
C PHE A 74 9.09 8.65 -0.39
N LEU A 75 8.92 7.91 -1.49
CA LEU A 75 8.75 8.43 -2.84
C LEU A 75 7.29 8.25 -3.23
N GLN A 76 6.65 9.31 -3.71
CA GLN A 76 5.25 9.23 -4.12
C GLN A 76 5.10 8.40 -5.40
N GLU A 77 4.13 7.49 -5.41
CA GLU A 77 3.75 6.70 -6.59
C GLU A 77 2.49 7.27 -7.25
N GLU A 78 2.45 7.22 -8.58
CA GLU A 78 1.26 7.58 -9.35
C GLU A 78 0.23 6.46 -9.25
N LEU A 79 -1.00 6.80 -8.85
CA LEU A 79 -2.11 5.86 -8.82
C LEU A 79 -3.01 6.04 -10.04
N ARG A 80 -3.30 4.94 -10.73
CA ARG A 80 -4.28 4.90 -11.82
C ARG A 80 -5.30 3.81 -11.55
N VAL A 81 -6.57 4.19 -11.58
CA VAL A 81 -7.68 3.23 -11.51
C VAL A 81 -7.98 2.77 -12.93
N SER A 82 -7.94 1.47 -13.15
CA SER A 82 -8.40 0.86 -14.39
C SER A 82 -9.70 0.09 -14.14
N ASP A 83 -10.66 0.25 -15.05
CA ASP A 83 -11.83 -0.60 -15.07
C ASP A 83 -11.37 -2.02 -15.46
N LYS A 84 -11.71 -3.03 -14.65
CA LYS A 84 -11.41 -4.42 -15.02
C LYS A 84 -12.27 -4.83 -16.22
N GLY A 85 -11.68 -4.73 -17.41
CA GLY A 85 -12.27 -5.11 -18.69
C GLY A 85 -11.28 -5.19 -19.85
N SER A 86 -10.01 -5.54 -19.62
CA SER A 86 -9.12 -6.00 -20.69
C SER A 86 -8.03 -6.87 -20.10
N ALA A 87 -8.28 -8.18 -20.06
CA ALA A 87 -7.17 -9.12 -20.10
C ALA A 87 -6.44 -8.88 -21.43
N SER A 88 -5.25 -8.30 -21.39
CA SER A 88 -4.38 -8.35 -22.56
C SER A 88 -4.02 -9.81 -22.78
N ALA A 89 -4.67 -10.42 -23.77
CA ALA A 89 -4.24 -11.68 -24.34
C ALA A 89 -2.74 -11.59 -24.61
N GLY A 90 -2.00 -12.59 -24.13
CA GLY A 90 -0.56 -12.69 -24.35
C GLY A 90 -0.23 -12.49 -25.82
N ARG A 91 0.80 -11.68 -26.09
CA ARG A 91 1.44 -11.70 -27.41
C ARG A 91 2.46 -12.85 -27.44
N PRO A 92 2.55 -13.56 -28.57
CA PRO A 92 3.46 -14.71 -28.76
C PRO A 92 4.93 -14.31 -28.68
#